data_AF-A0A6P7H6V1-F1
#
_entry.id   AF-A0A6P7H6V1-F1
#
_cell.length_a   1.000
_cell.length_b   1.000
_cell.length_c   1.000
_cell.angle_alpha   90.00
_cell.angle_beta   90.00
_cell.angle_gamma   90.00
#
_symmetry.space_group_name_H-M   'P 1'
#
loop_
_entity.id
_entity.type
_entity.pdbx_description
1 polymer ?
#
loop_
_entity_poly.entity_id
_entity_poly.type
_entity_poly.pdbx_seq_one_letter_code
_entity_poly.pdbx_strand_id
1 'polypeptide(L)'
;MVGVCFLVNIIVLISLCLAKPRDCPKICSCLGSYVDCSSKKFETNSLSIPKWATHLNLQNSSIKKLTDVNWKHLSALKELTLNKNAISSIPKDVFQYQSQLRIL
;
A
#
# COMPACT_ATOMS: atom_id res chain seq x y z
N MET A 1 33.64 14.58 -21.16
CA MET A 1 32.37 14.82 -20.43
C MET A 1 31.15 14.18 -21.11
N VAL A 2 31.07 14.13 -22.46
CA VAL A 2 29.92 13.56 -23.19
C VAL A 2 29.72 12.04 -22.97
N GLY A 3 30.80 11.26 -22.90
CA GLY A 3 30.72 9.80 -22.71
C GLY A 3 30.19 9.36 -21.35
N VAL A 4 30.39 10.15 -20.30
CA VAL A 4 29.88 9.84 -18.95
C VAL A 4 28.37 10.00 -18.89
N CYS A 5 27.81 11.03 -19.53
CA CYS A 5 26.36 11.21 -19.62
C CYS A 5 25.69 10.08 -20.42
N PHE A 6 26.29 9.62 -21.52
CA PHE A 6 25.77 8.49 -22.29
C PHE A 6 25.73 7.20 -21.47
N LEU A 7 26.81 6.89 -20.74
CA LEU A 7 26.88 5.72 -19.87
C LEU A 7 25.86 5.78 -18.72
N VAL A 8 25.69 6.95 -18.09
CA VAL A 8 24.68 7.14 -17.03
C VAL A 8 23.26 6.91 -17.56
N ASN A 9 22.94 7.44 -18.75
CA ASN A 9 21.63 7.23 -19.37
C ASN A 9 21.39 5.74 -19.68
N ILE A 10 22.40 5.04 -20.23
CA ILE A 10 22.32 3.60 -20.49
C ILE A 10 22.11 2.81 -19.20
N ILE A 11 22.84 3.12 -18.12
CA ILE A 11 22.71 2.45 -16.81
C ILE A 11 21.31 2.69 -16.21
N VAL A 12 20.77 3.90 -16.30
CA VAL A 12 19.42 4.23 -15.80
C VAL A 12 18.35 3.48 -16.60
N LEU A 13 18.48 3.43 -17.93
CA LEU A 13 17.57 2.67 -18.80
C LEU A 13 17.62 1.17 -18.49
N ILE A 14 18.81 0.59 -18.31
CA ILE A 14 18.98 -0.82 -17.93
C ILE A 14 18.38 -1.09 -16.55
N SER A 15 18.58 -0.19 -15.59
CA SER A 15 18.04 -0.32 -14.22
C SER A 15 16.52 -0.25 -14.18
N LEU A 16 15.91 0.63 -14.99
CA LEU A 16 14.46 0.70 -15.17
C LEU A 16 13.90 -0.58 -15.82
N CYS A 17 14.64 -1.18 -16.75
CA CYS A 17 14.25 -2.42 -17.42
C CYS A 17 14.36 -3.65 -16.51
N LEU A 18 15.33 -3.65 -15.57
CA LEU A 18 15.55 -4.71 -14.59
C LEU A 18 14.69 -4.57 -13.33
N ALA A 19 13.96 -3.46 -13.17
CA ALA A 19 13.09 -3.26 -12.03
C ALA A 19 11.93 -4.26 -12.09
N LYS A 20 11.91 -5.22 -11.15
CA LYS A 20 10.76 -6.12 -11.00
C LYS A 20 9.49 -5.30 -10.71
N PRO A 21 8.37 -5.59 -11.39
CA PRO A 21 7.09 -5.01 -11.04
C PRO A 21 6.81 -5.29 -9.56
N ARG A 22 6.49 -4.25 -8.81
CA ARG A 22 6.00 -4.43 -7.44
C ARG A 22 4.63 -5.09 -7.54
N ASP A 23 4.42 -6.17 -6.78
CA ASP A 23 3.11 -6.80 -6.69
C ASP A 23 2.10 -5.77 -6.15
N CYS A 24 1.25 -5.28 -7.05
CA CYS A 24 0.12 -4.41 -6.73
C CYS A 24 -1.16 -5.25 -6.76
N PRO A 25 -2.04 -5.15 -5.76
CA PRO A 25 -3.31 -5.87 -5.79
C PRO A 25 -4.12 -5.49 -7.03
N LYS A 26 -4.70 -6.47 -7.74
CA LYS A 26 -5.45 -6.24 -8.99
C LYS A 26 -6.58 -5.21 -8.88
N ILE A 27 -7.17 -5.09 -7.69
CA ILE A 27 -8.28 -4.16 -7.43
C ILE A 27 -7.80 -2.75 -7.07
N CYS A 28 -6.51 -2.57 -6.79
CA CYS A 28 -5.93 -1.32 -6.31
C CYS A 28 -5.03 -0.67 -7.38
N SER A 29 -4.81 0.63 -7.24
CA SER A 29 -3.84 1.38 -8.02
C SER A 29 -2.62 1.69 -7.14
N CYS A 30 -1.41 1.47 -7.65
CA CYS A 30 -0.19 1.70 -6.90
C CYS A 30 0.68 2.78 -7.55
N LEU A 31 1.20 3.70 -6.75
CA LEU A 31 2.17 4.70 -7.17
C LEU A 31 3.29 4.80 -6.14
N GLY A 32 4.49 4.34 -6.51
CA GLY A 32 5.63 4.28 -5.58
C GLY A 32 5.32 3.38 -4.37
N SER A 33 5.15 3.99 -3.20
CA SER A 33 4.80 3.32 -1.94
C SER A 33 3.36 3.57 -1.47
N TYR A 34 2.54 4.22 -2.31
CA TYR A 34 1.13 4.49 -2.11
C TYR A 34 0.27 3.41 -2.76
N VAL A 35 -0.71 2.89 -2.03
CA VAL A 35 -1.66 1.88 -2.49
C VAL A 35 -3.09 2.42 -2.32
N ASP A 36 -3.76 2.65 -3.44
CA ASP A 36 -5.14 3.13 -3.49
C ASP A 36 -6.12 2.00 -3.80
N CYS A 37 -6.91 1.62 -2.81
CA CYS A 37 -8.01 0.67 -2.96
C CYS A 37 -9.38 1.33 -2.71
N SER A 38 -9.46 2.66 -2.79
CA SER A 38 -10.68 3.40 -2.49
C SER A 38 -11.82 3.11 -3.47
N SER A 39 -13.05 3.17 -2.96
CA SER A 39 -14.29 2.85 -3.69
C SER A 39 -14.32 1.44 -4.31
N LYS A 40 -13.42 0.56 -3.87
CA LYS A 40 -13.42 -0.86 -4.26
C LYS A 40 -14.17 -1.65 -3.21
N LYS A 41 -15.03 -2.56 -3.68
CA LYS A 41 -15.65 -3.58 -2.85
C LYS A 41 -14.79 -4.84 -2.95
N PHE A 42 -14.36 -5.35 -1.81
CA PHE A 42 -13.65 -6.62 -1.72
C PHE A 42 -14.33 -7.50 -0.70
N GLU A 43 -14.44 -8.79 -1.01
CA GLU A 43 -14.81 -9.78 0.00
C GLU A 43 -13.67 -9.83 1.01
N THR A 44 -14.06 -9.54 2.23
CA THR A 44 -13.27 -9.12 3.41
C THR A 44 -12.14 -10.04 3.84
N ASN A 45 -11.83 -11.11 3.10
CA ASN A 45 -10.91 -12.15 3.54
C ASN A 45 -9.64 -12.30 2.66
N SER A 46 -9.40 -11.43 1.66
CA SER A 46 -8.25 -11.66 0.75
C SER A 46 -7.53 -10.42 0.21
N LEU A 47 -7.62 -9.26 0.87
CA LEU A 47 -6.82 -8.11 0.42
C LEU A 47 -5.34 -8.27 0.83
N SER A 48 -4.54 -8.84 -0.08
CA SER A 48 -3.09 -8.96 0.10
C SER A 48 -2.40 -7.64 -0.22
N ILE A 49 -2.32 -6.76 0.78
CA ILE A 49 -1.58 -5.50 0.66
C ILE A 49 -0.08 -5.79 0.69
N PRO A 50 0.72 -5.23 -0.24
CA PRO A 50 2.14 -5.46 -0.27
C PRO A 50 2.86 -4.86 0.95
N LYS A 51 3.84 -5.59 1.51
CA LYS A 51 4.65 -5.16 2.67
C LYS A 51 5.43 -3.86 2.49
N TRP A 52 5.66 -3.43 1.24
CA TRP A 52 6.35 -2.18 0.93
C TRP A 52 5.43 -0.96 1.03
N ALA A 53 4.11 -1.15 1.18
CA ALA A 53 3.15 -0.07 1.29
C ALA A 53 3.43 0.76 2.54
N THR A 54 3.50 2.08 2.34
CA THR A 54 3.66 3.07 3.42
C THR A 54 2.41 3.92 3.60
N HIS A 55 1.62 4.06 2.54
CA HIS A 55 0.35 4.78 2.53
C HIS A 55 -0.70 3.86 1.93
N LEU A 56 -1.80 3.65 2.64
CA LEU A 56 -2.89 2.79 2.22
C LEU A 56 -4.22 3.56 2.28
N ASN A 57 -4.90 3.67 1.14
CA ASN A 57 -6.21 4.30 1.04
C ASN A 57 -7.30 3.24 0.87
N LEU A 58 -8.16 3.10 1.86
CA LEU A 58 -9.33 2.22 1.85
C LEU A 58 -10.65 2.99 1.95
N GLN A 59 -10.66 4.26 1.53
CA GLN A 59 -11.84 5.12 1.61
C GLN A 59 -13.02 4.53 0.82
N ASN A 60 -14.24 4.66 1.35
CA ASN A 60 -15.48 4.29 0.64
C ASN A 60 -15.55 2.81 0.19
N SER A 61 -14.91 1.90 0.94
CA SER A 61 -14.84 0.47 0.64
C SER A 61 -15.86 -0.37 1.43
N SER A 62 -16.81 0.27 2.13
CA SER A 62 -17.81 -0.41 2.98
C SER A 62 -17.19 -1.33 4.04
N ILE A 63 -15.99 -1.01 4.52
CA ILE A 63 -15.31 -1.79 5.55
C ILE A 63 -16.11 -1.69 6.84
N LYS A 64 -16.43 -2.86 7.42
CA LYS A 64 -17.13 -2.98 8.71
C LYS A 64 -16.20 -3.44 9.82
N LYS A 65 -15.21 -4.26 9.50
CA LYS A 65 -14.23 -4.79 10.45
C LYS A 65 -12.83 -4.62 9.88
N LEU A 66 -11.90 -4.21 10.73
CA LEU A 66 -10.48 -4.11 10.33
C LEU A 66 -9.79 -5.49 10.35
N THR A 67 -10.43 -6.55 10.81
CA THR A 67 -9.91 -7.93 10.73
C THR A 67 -9.67 -8.43 9.31
N ASP A 68 -10.18 -7.69 8.33
CA ASP A 68 -10.26 -8.06 6.93
C ASP A 68 -8.94 -7.86 6.17
N VAL A 69 -7.93 -7.29 6.85
CA VAL A 69 -6.59 -7.03 6.32
C VAL A 69 -5.56 -7.67 7.25
N ASN A 70 -4.54 -8.30 6.66
CA ASN A 70 -3.42 -8.86 7.41
C ASN A 70 -2.42 -7.76 7.81
N TRP A 71 -2.80 -6.94 8.80
CA TRP A 71 -1.97 -5.83 9.29
C TRP A 71 -0.60 -6.28 9.77
N LYS A 72 -0.45 -7.50 10.28
CA LYS A 72 0.83 -7.99 10.84
C LYS A 72 2.02 -7.85 9.88
N HIS A 73 1.80 -7.97 8.57
CA HIS A 73 2.85 -7.83 7.56
C HIS A 73 3.10 -6.41 7.06
N LEU A 74 2.28 -5.44 7.47
CA LEU A 74 2.36 -4.05 7.04
C LEU A 74 3.18 -3.21 8.03
N SER A 75 4.37 -3.67 8.41
CA SER A 75 5.22 -2.99 9.40
C SER A 75 5.77 -1.63 8.93
N ALA A 76 5.82 -1.42 7.61
CA ALA A 76 6.25 -0.17 7.00
C ALA A 76 5.10 0.86 6.86
N LEU A 77 3.86 0.50 7.24
CA LEU A 77 2.70 1.35 7.07
C LEU A 77 2.77 2.56 8.01
N LYS A 78 2.65 3.76 7.42
CA LYS A 78 2.72 5.05 8.11
C LYS A 78 1.39 5.77 8.05
N GLU A 79 0.64 5.62 6.97
CA GLU A 79 -0.63 6.31 6.79
C GLU A 79 -1.71 5.34 6.31
N LEU A 80 -2.86 5.40 6.97
CA LEU A 80 -4.04 4.61 6.62
C LEU A 80 -5.27 5.51 6.58
N THR A 81 -5.89 5.63 5.41
CA THR A 81 -7.13 6.40 5.23
C THR A 81 -8.34 5.46 5.26
N LEU A 82 -9.25 5.68 6.22
CA LEU A 82 -10.46 4.87 6.42
C LEU A 82 -11.76 5.66 6.26
N ASN A 83 -11.68 6.90 5.77
CA ASN A 83 -12.83 7.78 5.57
C ASN A 83 -13.99 7.12 4.80
N LYS A 84 -15.22 7.52 5.14
CA LYS A 84 -16.45 7.04 4.47
C LYS A 84 -16.61 5.51 4.48
N ASN A 85 -16.17 4.85 5.56
CA ASN A 85 -16.45 3.44 5.83
C ASN A 85 -17.46 3.28 6.98
N ALA A 86 -17.93 2.05 7.22
CA ALA A 86 -18.93 1.70 8.24
C ALA A 86 -18.27 1.02 9.46
N ILE A 87 -17.10 1.52 9.86
CA ILE A 87 -16.32 0.96 10.97
C ILE A 87 -16.94 1.42 12.28
N SER A 88 -17.46 0.48 13.08
CA SER A 88 -18.07 0.78 14.38
C SER A 88 -17.06 0.73 15.53
N SER A 89 -15.98 -0.04 15.40
CA SER A 89 -14.91 -0.13 16.39
C SER A 89 -13.57 -0.53 15.77
N ILE A 90 -12.49 -0.05 16.38
CA ILE A 90 -11.11 -0.42 16.04
C ILE A 90 -10.59 -1.31 17.18
N PRO A 91 -10.28 -2.59 16.94
CA PRO A 91 -9.73 -3.47 17.97
C PRO A 91 -8.38 -2.94 18.47
N LYS A 92 -8.12 -3.03 19.77
CA LYS A 92 -6.92 -2.46 20.42
C LYS A 92 -5.60 -2.96 19.82
N ASP A 93 -5.57 -4.23 19.39
CA ASP A 93 -4.34 -4.88 18.96
C ASP A 93 -4.18 -4.97 17.43
N VAL A 94 -5.09 -4.34 16.67
CA VAL A 94 -5.11 -4.44 15.21
C VAL A 94 -3.89 -3.78 14.56
N PHE A 95 -3.35 -2.72 15.19
CA PHE A 95 -2.18 -1.99 14.71
C PHE A 95 -0.93 -2.15 15.59
N GLN A 96 -0.87 -3.21 16.41
CA GLN A 96 0.22 -3.42 17.37
C GLN A 96 1.62 -3.53 16.71
N TYR A 97 1.67 -3.86 15.42
CA TYR A 97 2.92 -4.00 14.66
C TYR A 97 3.28 -2.75 13.84
N GLN A 98 2.46 -1.71 13.86
CA GLN A 98 2.68 -0.45 13.12
C GLN A 98 3.06 0.69 14.07
N SER A 99 4.33 0.75 14.48
CA SER A 99 4.83 1.74 15.44
C SER A 99 4.75 3.20 14.96
N GLN A 100 4.60 3.44 13.65
CA GLN A 100 4.59 4.76 13.02
C GLN A 100 3.24 5.11 12.37
N LEU A 101 2.17 4.35 12.66
CA LEU A 101 0.89 4.52 11.97
C LEU A 101 0.15 5.79 12.39
N ARG A 102 -0.31 6.52 11.39
CA ARG A 102 -1.31 7.57 11.48
C ARG A 102 -2.56 7.15 10.73
N ILE A 103 -3.72 7.25 11.38
CA ILE A 103 -5.02 6.94 10.80
C ILE A 103 -5.72 8.24 10.41
N LEU A 104 -6.28 8.29 9.20
CA LEU A 104 -6.90 9.46 8.57
C LEU A 104 -8.33 9.20 8.10
#